data_AF-A0A4V3A3C7-F1
#
_entry.id   AF-A0A4V3A3C7-F1
#
_cell.length_a   1.000
_cell.length_b   1.000
_cell.length_c   1.000
_cell.angle_alpha   90.00
_cell.angle_beta   90.00
_cell.angle_gamma   90.00
#
_symmetry.space_group_name_H-M   'P 1'
#
loop_
_entity.id
_entity.type
_entity.pdbx_description
1 polymer ?
#
loop_
_entity_poly.entity_id
_entity_poly.type
_entity_poly.pdbx_seq_one_letter_code
_entity_poly.pdbx_strand_id
1 'polypeptide(L)'
;MVLISILLCAGLAYFFAVFLKNKKVGYSLAFTFIGLFIIGLVLLISNEYGHFGMEKVTTEKTYQIQSVQKGTNLLLEKKLGTNGKESVYVYRTPETAKAKKPQTTKVNSQVKNVVKTGNYKNATVTKKTTRWEYKNGFYSFLFGISDNNKEFVKQTNTFKVGDDWLVLTTKQAKQLQKKMNSKAFKAQMKQEGEAFVKAEVTKAMMQNPSMTAAQQKQVTKQAQQAFQAQAQAKLIQEIKNK
;
A
#
# COMPACT_ATOMS: atom_id res chain seq x y z
N MET A 1 15.80 -29.03 -10.64
CA MET A 1 16.61 -30.07 -11.32
C MET A 1 18.02 -30.21 -10.76
N VAL A 2 18.69 -29.12 -10.37
CA VAL A 2 20.05 -29.16 -9.83
C VAL A 2 20.20 -30.08 -8.62
N LEU A 3 19.23 -30.09 -7.70
CA LEU A 3 19.20 -31.01 -6.55
C LEU A 3 19.24 -32.49 -6.96
N ILE A 4 18.49 -32.85 -8.01
CA ILE A 4 18.47 -34.21 -8.54
C ILE A 4 19.82 -34.54 -9.17
N SER A 5 20.38 -33.62 -9.96
CA SER A 5 21.71 -33.77 -10.57
C SER A 5 22.81 -33.98 -9.54
N ILE A 6 22.76 -33.26 -8.41
CA ILE A 6 23.70 -33.41 -7.29
C ILE A 6 23.63 -34.83 -6.71
N LEU A 7 22.43 -35.34 -6.42
CA LEU A 7 22.25 -36.70 -5.87
C LEU A 7 22.71 -37.78 -6.86
N LEU A 8 22.42 -37.60 -8.15
CA LEU A 8 22.90 -38.50 -9.20
C LEU A 8 24.42 -38.49 -9.32
N CYS A 9 25.06 -37.32 -9.28
CA CYS A 9 26.51 -37.22 -9.34
C CYS A 9 27.18 -37.89 -8.14
N ALA A 10 26.61 -37.74 -6.94
CA ALA A 10 27.12 -38.42 -5.73
C ALA A 10 27.01 -39.95 -5.87
N GLY A 11 25.87 -40.47 -6.32
CA GLY A 11 25.67 -41.91 -6.55
C GLY A 11 26.60 -42.47 -7.62
N LEU A 12 26.78 -41.77 -8.74
CA LEU A 12 27.68 -42.17 -9.83
C LEU A 12 29.15 -42.13 -9.41
N ALA A 13 29.56 -41.11 -8.64
CA ALA A 13 30.91 -41.05 -8.09
C ALA A 13 31.23 -42.27 -7.21
N TYR A 14 30.31 -42.63 -6.31
CA TYR A 14 30.43 -43.82 -5.49
C TYR A 14 30.47 -45.10 -6.35
N PHE A 15 29.56 -45.22 -7.32
CA PHE A 15 29.49 -46.38 -8.19
C PHE A 15 30.79 -46.61 -8.96
N PHE A 16 31.35 -45.58 -9.58
CA PHE A 16 32.59 -45.69 -10.36
C PHE A 16 33.82 -45.95 -9.50
N ALA A 17 33.87 -45.40 -8.28
CA ALA A 17 34.97 -45.67 -7.35
C ALA A 17 34.97 -47.13 -6.87
N VAL A 18 33.79 -47.67 -6.53
CA VAL A 18 33.66 -48.98 -5.87
C VAL A 18 33.56 -50.12 -6.88
N PHE A 19 32.60 -50.05 -7.81
CA PHE A 19 32.19 -51.19 -8.64
C PHE A 19 32.95 -51.31 -9.96
N LEU A 20 33.61 -50.23 -10.43
CA LEU A 20 34.38 -50.34 -11.67
C LEU A 20 35.65 -51.17 -11.44
N LYS A 21 35.84 -52.21 -12.27
CA LYS A 21 37.00 -53.12 -12.20
C LYS A 21 38.31 -52.42 -12.57
N ASN A 22 38.32 -51.62 -13.63
CA ASN A 22 39.48 -50.85 -14.04
C ASN A 22 39.64 -49.60 -13.15
N LYS A 23 40.48 -49.69 -12.13
CA LYS A 23 40.60 -48.64 -11.10
C LYS A 23 41.11 -47.29 -11.62
N LYS A 24 41.96 -47.26 -12.65
CA LYS A 24 42.42 -46.00 -13.26
C LYS A 24 41.26 -45.24 -13.89
N VAL A 25 40.43 -45.93 -14.67
CA VAL A 25 39.25 -45.36 -15.32
C VAL A 25 38.16 -45.04 -14.28
N GLY A 26 37.96 -45.92 -13.30
CA GLY A 26 36.98 -45.74 -12.22
C GLY A 26 37.24 -44.49 -11.40
N TYR A 27 38.48 -44.26 -10.97
CA TYR A 27 38.83 -43.05 -10.22
C TYR A 27 38.77 -41.79 -11.08
N SER A 28 39.19 -41.84 -12.35
CA SER A 28 39.06 -40.68 -13.26
C SER A 28 37.59 -40.24 -13.42
N LEU A 29 36.68 -41.19 -13.63
CA LEU A 29 35.24 -40.92 -13.71
C LEU A 29 34.70 -40.43 -12.36
N ALA A 30 35.06 -41.08 -11.26
CA ALA A 30 34.63 -40.68 -9.93
C ALA A 30 35.05 -39.23 -9.60
N PHE A 31 36.29 -38.85 -9.86
CA PHE A 31 36.75 -37.46 -9.68
C PHE A 31 36.00 -36.46 -10.56
N THR A 32 35.66 -36.86 -11.79
CA THR A 32 34.83 -36.02 -12.68
C THR A 32 33.46 -35.77 -12.07
N PHE A 33 32.77 -36.81 -11.57
CA PHE A 33 31.45 -36.66 -10.94
C PHE A 33 31.51 -35.96 -9.58
N ILE A 34 32.60 -36.09 -8.82
CA ILE A 34 32.86 -35.28 -7.61
C ILE A 34 33.00 -33.80 -8.00
N GLY A 35 33.73 -33.49 -9.07
CA GLY A 35 33.84 -32.12 -9.59
C GLY A 35 32.47 -31.54 -9.98
N LEU A 36 31.66 -32.29 -10.72
CA LEU A 36 30.30 -31.88 -11.09
C LEU A 36 29.38 -31.72 -9.87
N PHE A 37 29.51 -32.60 -8.86
CA PHE A 37 28.80 -32.48 -7.59
C PHE A 37 29.12 -31.15 -6.90
N ILE A 38 30.41 -30.80 -6.78
CA ILE A 38 30.85 -29.55 -6.15
C ILE A 38 30.33 -28.35 -6.95
N ILE A 39 30.41 -28.37 -8.28
CA ILE A 39 29.87 -27.31 -9.14
C ILE A 39 28.35 -27.17 -8.91
N GLY A 40 27.63 -28.28 -8.84
CA GLY A 40 26.19 -28.30 -8.55
C GLY A 40 25.85 -27.64 -7.21
N LEU A 41 26.61 -27.96 -6.14
CA LEU A 41 26.45 -27.31 -4.84
C LEU A 41 26.72 -25.80 -4.90
N VAL A 42 27.79 -25.38 -5.57
CA VAL A 42 28.11 -23.96 -5.73
C VAL A 42 26.99 -23.23 -6.46
N LEU A 43 26.43 -23.82 -7.53
CA LEU A 43 25.30 -23.25 -8.26
C LEU A 43 24.04 -23.15 -7.39
N LEU A 44 23.74 -24.18 -6.59
CA LEU A 44 22.60 -24.19 -5.68
C LEU A 44 22.73 -23.09 -4.62
N ILE A 45 23.87 -23.02 -3.93
CA ILE A 45 24.15 -22.00 -2.90
C ILE A 45 24.09 -20.59 -3.52
N SER A 46 24.66 -20.42 -4.71
CA SER A 46 24.64 -19.13 -5.42
C SER A 46 23.23 -18.72 -5.84
N ASN A 47 22.35 -19.66 -6.18
CA ASN A 47 20.95 -19.37 -6.45
C ASN A 47 20.18 -19.03 -5.17
N GLU A 48 20.38 -19.82 -4.11
CA GLU A 48 19.65 -19.67 -2.85
C GLU A 48 19.97 -18.33 -2.15
N TYR A 49 21.25 -18.00 -2.00
CA TYR A 49 21.68 -16.80 -1.28
C TYR A 49 21.92 -15.59 -2.19
N GLY A 50 22.38 -15.84 -3.42
CA GLY A 50 22.76 -14.79 -4.37
C GLY A 50 21.72 -14.51 -5.45
N HIS A 51 20.62 -15.26 -5.48
CA HIS A 51 19.62 -15.22 -6.56
C HIS A 51 20.22 -15.41 -7.96
N PHE A 52 21.29 -16.23 -8.07
CA PHE A 52 21.90 -16.58 -9.36
C PHE A 52 20.85 -17.13 -10.34
N GLY A 53 20.82 -16.61 -11.57
CA GLY A 53 19.81 -16.99 -12.56
C GLY A 53 18.45 -16.28 -12.40
N MET A 54 18.32 -15.36 -11.45
CA MET A 54 17.11 -14.56 -11.24
C MET A 54 17.35 -13.07 -11.52
N GLU A 55 16.26 -12.35 -11.74
CA GLU A 55 16.25 -10.90 -11.89
C GLU A 55 15.08 -10.26 -11.15
N LYS A 56 15.21 -8.97 -10.87
CA LYS A 56 14.17 -8.21 -10.17
C LYS A 56 13.15 -7.68 -11.18
N VAL A 57 11.98 -8.29 -11.21
CA VAL A 57 10.86 -7.84 -12.04
C VAL A 57 9.94 -6.96 -11.21
N THR A 58 9.60 -5.78 -11.73
CA THR A 58 8.65 -4.85 -11.07
C THR A 58 7.34 -4.82 -11.82
N THR A 59 6.26 -5.19 -11.14
CA THR A 59 4.90 -5.12 -11.67
C THR A 59 4.15 -3.95 -11.05
N GLU A 60 3.32 -3.30 -11.86
CA GLU A 60 2.51 -2.16 -11.44
C GLU A 60 1.03 -2.47 -11.64
N LYS A 61 0.24 -2.33 -10.58
CA LYS A 61 -1.22 -2.49 -10.63
C LYS A 61 -1.89 -1.31 -9.94
N THR A 62 -2.84 -0.69 -10.62
CA THR A 62 -3.59 0.47 -10.09
C THR A 62 -5.04 0.07 -9.85
N TYR A 63 -5.55 0.45 -8.68
CA TYR A 63 -6.91 0.14 -8.27
C TYR A 63 -7.68 1.41 -7.92
N GLN A 64 -8.96 1.41 -8.35
CA GLN A 64 -10.06 2.18 -7.77
C GLN A 64 -10.02 2.11 -6.24
N ILE A 65 -10.01 3.22 -5.48
CA ILE A 65 -10.25 3.13 -4.03
C ILE A 65 -11.46 3.95 -3.58
N GLN A 66 -12.09 3.48 -2.51
CA GLN A 66 -13.22 4.10 -1.85
C GLN A 66 -12.94 4.19 -0.34
N SER A 67 -13.53 5.20 0.29
CA SER A 67 -13.49 5.35 1.74
C SER A 67 -14.10 4.13 2.44
N VAL A 68 -13.53 3.78 3.60
CA VAL A 68 -14.06 2.71 4.45
C VAL A 68 -15.43 3.09 5.00
N GLN A 69 -15.68 4.38 5.21
CA GLN A 69 -16.94 4.93 5.68
C GLN A 69 -17.73 5.51 4.51
N LYS A 70 -18.92 4.96 4.26
CA LYS A 70 -19.80 5.42 3.18
C LYS A 70 -20.14 6.90 3.32
N GLY A 71 -20.17 7.62 2.19
CA GLY A 71 -20.52 9.04 2.13
C GLY A 71 -19.43 9.99 2.66
N THR A 72 -18.20 9.50 2.82
CA THR A 72 -17.06 10.33 3.25
C THR A 72 -15.87 10.11 2.32
N ASN A 73 -15.01 11.12 2.18
CA ASN A 73 -13.73 11.03 1.49
C ASN A 73 -12.62 10.96 2.55
N LEU A 74 -12.40 9.75 3.08
CA LEU A 74 -11.51 9.51 4.21
C LEU A 74 -10.59 8.33 3.90
N LEU A 75 -9.27 8.58 3.95
CA LEU A 75 -8.24 7.55 3.94
C LEU A 75 -7.72 7.38 5.37
N LEU A 76 -7.90 6.20 5.93
CA LEU A 76 -7.51 5.89 7.30
C LEU A 76 -6.06 5.43 7.36
N GLU A 77 -5.27 6.10 8.20
CA GLU A 77 -3.90 5.74 8.53
C GLU A 77 -3.83 5.02 9.89
N LYS A 78 -2.97 4.01 9.98
CA LYS A 78 -2.57 3.39 11.25
C LYS A 78 -1.05 3.39 11.31
N LYS A 79 -0.48 4.25 12.16
CA LYS A 79 0.95 4.24 12.46
C LYS A 79 1.35 2.93 13.15
N LEU A 80 2.55 2.46 12.81
CA LEU A 80 3.17 1.25 13.35
C LEU A 80 4.46 1.61 14.11
N GLY A 81 4.81 0.76 15.07
CA GLY A 81 5.98 0.93 15.93
C GLY A 81 5.88 2.10 16.90
N THR A 82 6.88 2.21 17.78
CA THR A 82 7.01 3.33 18.75
C THR A 82 7.46 4.62 18.06
N ASN A 83 8.22 4.52 16.97
CA ASN A 83 8.77 5.67 16.23
C ASN A 83 7.80 6.26 15.19
N GLY A 84 6.69 5.57 14.87
CA GLY A 84 5.64 6.07 13.97
C GLY A 84 6.05 6.37 12.53
N LYS A 85 7.21 5.87 12.08
CA LYS A 85 7.76 6.09 10.71
C LYS A 85 7.14 5.18 9.65
N GLU A 86 6.52 4.09 10.08
CA GLU A 86 5.81 3.16 9.21
C GLU A 86 4.30 3.33 9.41
N SER A 87 3.55 3.39 8.32
CA SER A 87 2.10 3.58 8.34
C SER A 87 1.42 2.54 7.47
N VAL A 88 0.31 2.00 7.96
CA VAL A 88 -0.61 1.14 7.21
C VAL A 88 -1.84 1.95 6.84
N TYR A 89 -2.31 1.78 5.61
CA TYR A 89 -3.52 2.44 5.15
C TYR A 89 -4.66 1.45 5.02
N VAL A 90 -5.86 1.88 5.42
CA VAL A 90 -7.10 1.11 5.32
C VAL A 90 -7.96 1.71 4.21
N TYR A 91 -8.36 0.87 3.25
CA TYR A 91 -9.09 1.30 2.06
C TYR A 91 -10.03 0.18 1.57
N ARG A 92 -10.91 0.52 0.63
CA ARG A 92 -11.73 -0.45 -0.12
C ARG A 92 -11.45 -0.31 -1.60
N THR A 93 -11.49 -1.40 -2.32
CA THR A 93 -11.52 -1.46 -3.79
C THR A 93 -12.96 -1.78 -4.25
N PRO A 94 -13.31 -1.60 -5.53
CA PRO A 94 -14.63 -2.00 -6.04
C PRO A 94 -15.01 -3.45 -5.69
N GLU A 95 -14.05 -4.38 -5.80
CA GLU A 95 -14.21 -5.79 -5.43
C GLU A 95 -14.50 -6.00 -3.93
N THR A 96 -13.94 -5.14 -3.07
CA THR A 96 -14.08 -5.24 -1.61
C THR A 96 -15.03 -4.23 -1.01
N ALA A 97 -15.82 -3.53 -1.83
CA ALA A 97 -16.74 -2.49 -1.38
C ALA A 97 -17.79 -3.01 -0.38
N LYS A 98 -18.28 -4.24 -0.58
CA LYS A 98 -19.29 -4.89 0.27
C LYS A 98 -18.70 -5.85 1.32
N ALA A 99 -17.39 -6.04 1.36
CA ALA A 99 -16.76 -6.98 2.27
C ALA A 99 -16.89 -6.54 3.74
N LYS A 100 -17.09 -7.48 4.67
CA LYS A 100 -17.19 -7.19 6.12
C LYS A 100 -15.94 -6.47 6.65
N LYS A 101 -14.75 -6.86 6.19
CA LYS A 101 -13.47 -6.25 6.58
C LYS A 101 -12.90 -5.42 5.41
N PRO A 102 -12.44 -4.19 5.65
CA PRO A 102 -11.76 -3.40 4.63
C PRO A 102 -10.36 -3.97 4.34
N GLN A 103 -9.77 -3.57 3.21
CA GLN A 103 -8.40 -3.93 2.88
C GLN A 103 -7.41 -3.06 3.66
N THR A 104 -6.23 -3.63 3.92
CA THR A 104 -5.10 -2.92 4.50
C THR A 104 -3.84 -3.11 3.65
N THR A 105 -2.94 -2.14 3.68
CA THR A 105 -1.58 -2.37 3.16
C THR A 105 -0.86 -3.39 4.04
N LYS A 106 0.03 -4.19 3.44
CA LYS A 106 0.82 -5.19 4.17
C LYS A 106 1.65 -4.54 5.28
N VAL A 107 1.74 -5.22 6.42
CA VAL A 107 2.60 -4.85 7.56
C VAL A 107 3.95 -5.53 7.35
N ASN A 108 4.87 -4.86 6.66
CA ASN A 108 6.20 -5.39 6.36
C ASN A 108 7.17 -4.21 6.11
N SER A 109 8.39 -4.27 6.63
CA SER A 109 9.42 -3.21 6.54
C SER A 109 9.87 -2.89 5.11
N GLN A 110 9.75 -3.85 4.20
CA GLN A 110 10.02 -3.68 2.76
C GLN A 110 8.83 -3.08 1.99
N VAL A 111 7.73 -2.72 2.69
CA VAL A 111 6.54 -2.09 2.13
C VAL A 111 6.52 -0.61 2.49
N LYS A 112 6.67 0.25 1.49
CA LYS A 112 6.53 1.70 1.65
C LYS A 112 5.16 2.18 1.19
N ASN A 113 4.55 3.05 1.97
CA ASN A 113 3.29 3.69 1.60
C ASN A 113 3.52 5.20 1.45
N VAL A 114 3.00 5.76 0.37
CA VAL A 114 3.09 7.19 0.05
C VAL A 114 1.69 7.69 -0.29
N VAL A 115 1.32 8.84 0.26
CA VAL A 115 0.05 9.50 -0.06
C VAL A 115 0.35 10.80 -0.80
N LYS A 116 -0.33 11.01 -1.92
CA LYS A 116 -0.30 12.24 -2.71
C LYS A 116 -1.70 12.80 -2.79
N THR A 117 -1.84 14.04 -2.34
CA THR A 117 -3.08 14.82 -2.44
C THR A 117 -2.96 15.79 -3.61
N GLY A 118 -4.06 16.03 -4.32
CA GLY A 118 -4.11 16.98 -5.43
C GLY A 118 -5.38 16.82 -6.26
N ASN A 119 -5.43 17.50 -7.40
CA ASN A 119 -6.58 17.44 -8.32
C ASN A 119 -6.59 16.12 -9.12
N TYR A 120 -7.09 15.06 -8.49
CA TYR A 120 -7.29 13.75 -9.13
C TYR A 120 -8.79 13.44 -9.27
N LYS A 121 -9.21 13.05 -10.48
CA LYS A 121 -10.60 12.71 -10.77
C LYS A 121 -11.14 11.55 -9.92
N ASN A 122 -10.30 10.56 -9.63
CA ASN A 122 -10.65 9.39 -8.84
C ASN A 122 -9.54 9.10 -7.82
N ALA A 123 -9.93 8.70 -6.61
CA ALA A 123 -8.98 8.17 -5.65
C ALA A 123 -8.46 6.80 -6.10
N THR A 124 -7.14 6.60 -6.11
CA THR A 124 -6.51 5.35 -6.55
C THR A 124 -5.39 4.90 -5.61
N VAL A 125 -5.09 3.61 -5.64
CA VAL A 125 -3.84 3.07 -5.10
C VAL A 125 -3.08 2.35 -6.21
N THR A 126 -1.86 2.79 -6.46
CA THR A 126 -0.91 2.15 -7.38
C THR A 126 0.09 1.33 -6.57
N LYS A 127 0.09 0.01 -6.78
CA LYS A 127 1.00 -0.94 -6.13
C LYS A 127 2.13 -1.28 -7.09
N LYS A 128 3.34 -0.79 -6.81
CA LYS A 128 4.57 -1.20 -7.50
C LYS A 128 5.24 -2.28 -6.68
N THR A 129 5.35 -3.46 -7.22
CA THR A 129 5.77 -4.65 -6.50
C THR A 129 6.95 -5.30 -7.21
N THR A 130 8.10 -5.38 -6.54
CA THR A 130 9.30 -6.00 -7.07
C THR A 130 9.44 -7.41 -6.51
N ARG A 131 9.73 -8.38 -7.39
CA ARG A 131 9.96 -9.79 -7.06
C ARG A 131 11.18 -10.31 -7.78
N TRP A 132 11.81 -11.32 -7.21
CA TRP A 132 12.74 -12.16 -7.95
C TRP A 132 11.97 -13.09 -8.86
N GLU A 133 12.32 -13.13 -10.14
CA GLU A 133 11.80 -14.09 -11.11
C GLU A 133 12.97 -14.69 -11.88
N TYR A 134 12.84 -15.95 -12.31
CA TYR A 134 13.87 -16.56 -13.14
C TYR A 134 13.99 -15.84 -14.48
N LYS A 135 15.23 -15.57 -14.91
CA LYS A 135 15.51 -14.85 -16.16
C LYS A 135 14.96 -15.57 -17.40
N ASN A 136 14.86 -16.89 -17.35
CA ASN A 136 14.36 -17.73 -18.44
C ASN A 136 13.96 -19.13 -17.94
N GLY A 137 13.42 -19.95 -18.86
CA GLY A 137 13.02 -21.32 -18.58
C GLY A 137 14.17 -22.24 -18.15
N PHE A 138 15.41 -21.98 -18.57
CA PHE A 138 16.57 -22.77 -18.16
C PHE A 138 16.84 -22.65 -16.66
N TYR A 139 16.88 -21.43 -16.12
CA TYR A 139 17.06 -21.23 -14.69
C TYR A 139 15.86 -21.73 -13.87
N SER A 140 14.64 -21.58 -14.39
CA SER A 140 13.45 -22.15 -13.77
C SER A 140 13.50 -23.68 -13.72
N PHE A 141 14.00 -24.33 -14.77
CA PHE A 141 14.20 -25.78 -14.78
C PHE A 141 15.29 -26.20 -13.79
N LEU A 142 16.44 -25.53 -13.82
CA LEU A 142 17.56 -25.83 -12.92
C LEU A 142 17.16 -25.69 -11.45
N PHE A 143 16.57 -24.56 -11.06
CA PHE A 143 16.40 -24.18 -9.66
C PHE A 143 14.95 -24.25 -9.15
N GLY A 144 13.95 -24.51 -9.99
CA GLY A 144 12.53 -24.39 -9.63
C GLY A 144 12.01 -25.28 -8.50
N ILE A 145 12.83 -26.16 -7.93
CA ILE A 145 12.51 -26.94 -6.72
C ILE A 145 12.70 -26.08 -5.45
N SER A 146 13.52 -25.03 -5.49
CA SER A 146 13.83 -24.15 -4.34
C SER A 146 12.69 -23.20 -3.93
N ASP A 147 11.55 -23.20 -4.63
CA ASP A 147 10.37 -22.33 -4.38
C ASP A 147 10.70 -20.82 -4.20
N ASN A 148 11.84 -20.37 -4.70
CA ASN A 148 12.30 -18.98 -4.62
C ASN A 148 11.78 -18.12 -5.80
N ASN A 149 10.97 -18.71 -6.69
CA ASN A 149 10.35 -17.95 -7.77
C ASN A 149 9.28 -17.00 -7.22
N LYS A 150 9.24 -15.77 -7.75
CA LYS A 150 8.35 -14.69 -7.28
C LYS A 150 8.58 -14.29 -5.83
N GLU A 151 9.78 -14.52 -5.30
CA GLU A 151 10.14 -14.10 -3.95
C GLU A 151 9.99 -12.57 -3.80
N PHE A 152 9.42 -12.17 -2.67
CA PHE A 152 9.09 -10.77 -2.39
C PHE A 152 10.36 -9.96 -2.07
N VAL A 153 10.63 -8.90 -2.85
CA VAL A 153 11.77 -8.00 -2.58
C VAL A 153 11.30 -6.71 -1.89
N LYS A 154 10.36 -6.00 -2.50
CA LYS A 154 9.82 -4.74 -1.97
C LYS A 154 8.49 -4.40 -2.62
N GLN A 155 7.73 -3.53 -1.96
CA GLN A 155 6.51 -2.98 -2.52
C GLN A 155 6.38 -1.50 -2.15
N THR A 156 5.98 -0.68 -3.11
CA THR A 156 5.61 0.72 -2.86
C THR A 156 4.15 0.91 -3.25
N ASN A 157 3.33 1.32 -2.30
CA ASN A 157 1.94 1.72 -2.56
C ASN A 157 1.86 3.23 -2.61
N THR A 158 1.41 3.78 -3.74
CA THR A 158 1.14 5.20 -3.90
C THR A 158 -0.36 5.43 -3.93
N PHE A 159 -0.88 6.07 -2.89
CA PHE A 159 -2.25 6.53 -2.83
C PHE A 159 -2.33 7.92 -3.47
N LYS A 160 -3.18 8.08 -4.48
CA LYS A 160 -3.52 9.39 -5.05
C LYS A 160 -4.96 9.68 -4.67
N VAL A 161 -5.19 10.74 -3.92
CA VAL A 161 -6.51 11.13 -3.40
C VAL A 161 -6.77 12.60 -3.68
N GLY A 162 -8.05 12.96 -3.89
CA GLY A 162 -8.45 14.34 -4.17
C GLY A 162 -8.16 15.27 -2.99
N ASP A 163 -8.13 16.58 -3.23
CA ASP A 163 -7.99 17.61 -2.17
C ASP A 163 -9.14 17.58 -1.15
N ASP A 164 -10.28 17.02 -1.55
CA ASP A 164 -11.45 16.76 -0.73
C ASP A 164 -11.31 15.52 0.18
N TRP A 165 -10.22 14.76 0.05
CA TRP A 165 -9.95 13.61 0.91
C TRP A 165 -9.20 13.98 2.18
N LEU A 166 -9.73 13.51 3.31
CA LEU A 166 -9.06 13.57 4.59
C LEU A 166 -8.18 12.34 4.78
N VAL A 167 -6.90 12.57 5.09
CA VAL A 167 -5.98 11.52 5.54
C VAL A 167 -5.83 11.67 7.04
N LEU A 168 -6.40 10.74 7.81
CA LEU A 168 -6.45 10.80 9.27
C LEU A 168 -6.06 9.47 9.88
N THR A 169 -5.43 9.51 11.05
CA THR A 169 -5.24 8.28 11.82
C THR A 169 -6.58 7.72 12.29
N THR A 170 -6.64 6.42 12.57
CA THR A 170 -7.85 5.79 13.15
C THR A 170 -8.33 6.46 14.45
N LYS A 171 -7.41 6.98 15.27
CA LYS A 171 -7.75 7.74 16.49
C LYS A 171 -8.39 9.08 16.15
N GLN A 172 -7.76 9.84 15.25
CA GLN A 172 -8.26 11.14 14.78
C GLN A 172 -9.63 11.02 14.11
N ALA A 173 -9.82 10.02 13.25
CA ALA A 173 -11.11 9.77 12.61
C ALA A 173 -12.22 9.46 13.64
N LYS A 174 -11.94 8.65 14.66
CA LYS A 174 -12.88 8.38 15.76
C LYS A 174 -13.21 9.64 16.57
N GLN A 175 -12.20 10.47 16.87
CA GLN A 175 -12.40 11.74 17.57
C GLN A 175 -13.24 12.72 16.73
N LEU A 176 -12.98 12.80 15.42
CA LEU A 176 -13.75 13.62 14.49
C LEU A 176 -15.22 13.21 14.47
N GLN A 177 -15.47 11.91 14.29
CA GLN A 177 -16.83 11.37 14.32
C GLN A 177 -17.52 11.64 15.66
N LYS A 178 -16.81 11.48 16.79
CA LYS A 178 -17.36 11.74 18.13
C LYS A 178 -17.72 13.22 18.31
N LYS A 179 -16.84 14.14 17.93
CA LYS A 179 -17.08 15.59 18.03
C LYS A 179 -18.25 16.03 17.15
N MET A 180 -18.24 15.63 15.87
CA MET A 180 -19.32 15.97 14.91
C MET A 180 -20.70 15.48 15.37
N ASN A 181 -20.76 14.33 16.05
CA ASN A 181 -22.01 13.77 16.55
C ASN A 181 -22.43 14.30 17.92
N SER A 182 -21.58 15.06 18.61
CA SER A 182 -21.89 15.57 19.94
C SER A 182 -22.97 16.66 19.88
N LYS A 183 -23.89 16.65 20.86
CA LYS A 183 -24.98 17.65 20.96
C LYS A 183 -24.42 19.06 21.14
N ALA A 184 -23.38 19.20 21.97
CA ALA A 184 -22.72 20.48 22.22
C ALA A 184 -22.14 21.08 20.93
N PHE A 185 -21.41 20.29 20.14
CA PHE A 185 -20.87 20.76 18.87
C PHE A 185 -21.97 21.14 17.88
N LYS A 186 -23.05 20.35 17.77
CA LYS A 186 -24.19 20.69 16.91
C LYS A 186 -24.89 21.99 17.34
N ALA A 187 -25.06 22.20 18.64
CA ALA A 187 -25.65 23.42 19.18
C ALA A 187 -24.75 24.63 18.93
N GLN A 188 -23.45 24.52 19.24
CA GLN A 188 -22.45 25.55 18.94
C GLN A 188 -22.44 25.89 17.45
N MET A 189 -22.47 24.88 16.58
CA MET A 189 -22.45 25.10 15.13
C MET A 189 -23.70 25.77 14.60
N LYS A 190 -24.86 25.47 15.19
CA LYS A 190 -26.11 26.17 14.85
C LYS A 190 -26.03 27.65 15.25
N GLN A 191 -25.59 27.93 16.47
CA GLN A 191 -25.50 29.29 17.00
C GLN A 191 -24.46 30.14 16.26
N GLU A 192 -23.25 29.64 16.09
CA GLU A 192 -22.19 30.33 15.35
C GLU A 192 -22.54 30.48 13.87
N GLY A 193 -23.22 29.48 13.28
CA GLY A 193 -23.67 29.54 11.90
C GLY A 193 -24.75 30.59 11.65
N GLU A 194 -25.74 30.67 12.54
CA GLU A 194 -26.78 31.72 12.49
C GLU A 194 -26.17 33.11 12.62
N ALA A 195 -25.21 33.30 13.54
CA ALA A 195 -24.49 34.56 13.71
C ALA A 195 -23.66 34.92 12.46
N PHE A 196 -22.92 33.97 11.90
CA PHE A 196 -22.10 34.18 10.71
C PHE A 196 -22.95 34.54 9.49
N VAL A 197 -24.03 33.79 9.24
CA VAL A 197 -24.96 34.05 8.13
C VAL A 197 -25.62 35.42 8.30
N LYS A 198 -26.07 35.77 9.51
CA LYS A 198 -26.67 37.09 9.78
C LYS A 198 -25.68 38.22 9.52
N ALA A 199 -24.42 38.06 9.92
CA ALA A 199 -23.36 39.04 9.68
C ALA A 199 -23.10 39.25 8.17
N GLU A 200 -22.96 38.16 7.40
CA GLU A 200 -22.73 38.26 5.95
C GLU A 200 -23.92 38.82 5.18
N VAL A 201 -25.15 38.44 5.55
CA VAL A 201 -26.36 39.02 4.93
C VAL A 201 -26.48 40.51 5.25
N THR A 202 -26.18 40.93 6.50
CA THR A 202 -26.20 42.35 6.88
C THR A 202 -25.14 43.14 6.12
N LYS A 203 -23.93 42.59 5.99
CA LYS A 203 -22.83 43.18 5.19
C LYS A 203 -23.23 43.34 3.72
N ALA A 204 -23.86 42.32 3.13
CA ALA A 204 -24.36 42.40 1.76
C ALA A 204 -25.47 43.46 1.59
N MET A 205 -26.38 43.58 2.56
CA MET A 205 -27.43 44.63 2.55
C MET A 205 -26.87 46.04 2.71
N MET A 206 -25.78 46.23 3.47
CA MET A 206 -25.10 47.53 3.56
C MET A 206 -24.43 47.92 2.25
N GLN A 207 -23.88 46.95 1.51
CA GLN A 207 -23.25 47.18 0.20
C GLN A 207 -24.28 47.36 -0.93
N ASN A 208 -25.44 46.73 -0.80
CA ASN A 208 -26.54 46.86 -1.74
C ASN A 208 -27.88 47.02 -0.99
N PRO A 209 -28.31 48.26 -0.70
CA PRO A 209 -29.58 48.51 0.00
C PRO A 209 -30.83 48.08 -0.79
N SER A 210 -30.70 47.91 -2.11
CA SER A 210 -31.79 47.51 -3.01
C SER A 210 -31.88 45.99 -3.24
N MET A 211 -31.16 45.20 -2.43
CA MET A 211 -31.00 43.76 -2.64
C MET A 211 -32.34 43.01 -2.56
N THR A 212 -32.65 42.24 -3.60
CA THR A 212 -33.93 41.50 -3.69
C THR A 212 -33.95 40.30 -2.74
N ALA A 213 -35.15 39.79 -2.43
CA ALA A 213 -35.30 38.55 -1.65
C ALA A 213 -34.55 37.35 -2.26
N ALA A 214 -34.46 37.29 -3.60
CA ALA A 214 -33.69 36.25 -4.29
C ALA A 214 -32.18 36.38 -4.04
N GLN A 215 -31.65 37.61 -4.04
CA GLN A 215 -30.24 37.89 -3.74
C GLN A 215 -29.93 37.61 -2.25
N GLN A 216 -30.82 37.97 -1.32
CA GLN A 216 -30.69 37.61 0.10
C GLN A 216 -30.62 36.10 0.31
N LYS A 217 -31.48 35.34 -0.39
CA LYS A 217 -31.46 33.87 -0.34
C LYS A 217 -30.16 33.29 -0.89
N GLN A 218 -29.61 33.88 -1.96
CA GLN A 218 -28.33 33.46 -2.54
C GLN A 218 -27.16 33.72 -1.59
N VAL A 219 -27.07 34.93 -1.00
CA VAL A 219 -26.05 35.28 -0.01
C VAL A 219 -26.14 34.36 1.21
N THR A 220 -27.37 34.09 1.68
CA THR A 220 -27.61 33.16 2.80
C THR A 220 -27.06 31.77 2.50
N LYS A 221 -27.33 31.23 1.31
CA LYS A 221 -26.85 29.92 0.88
C LYS A 221 -25.32 29.88 0.79
N GLN A 222 -24.70 30.90 0.21
CA GLN A 222 -23.24 31.02 0.10
C GLN A 222 -22.58 31.13 1.47
N ALA A 223 -23.12 31.98 2.36
CA ALA A 223 -22.62 32.14 3.72
C ALA A 223 -22.73 30.84 4.52
N GLN A 224 -23.84 30.11 4.38
CA GLN A 224 -24.02 28.82 5.03
C GLN A 224 -23.02 27.76 4.54
N GLN A 225 -22.75 27.70 3.23
CA GLN A 225 -21.74 26.80 2.65
C GLN A 225 -20.32 27.18 3.11
N ALA A 226 -19.98 28.47 3.09
CA ALA A 226 -18.69 28.97 3.53
C ALA A 226 -18.43 28.66 5.01
N PHE A 227 -19.44 28.90 5.87
CA PHE A 227 -19.35 28.59 7.29
C PHE A 227 -19.16 27.09 7.53
N GLN A 228 -19.94 26.23 6.87
CA GLN A 228 -19.79 24.78 6.99
C GLN A 228 -18.39 24.32 6.59
N ALA A 229 -17.85 24.83 5.48
CA ALA A 229 -16.49 24.52 5.04
C ALA A 229 -15.44 24.99 6.05
N GLN A 230 -15.55 26.22 6.55
CA GLN A 230 -14.61 26.78 7.52
C GLN A 230 -14.64 26.03 8.85
N ALA A 231 -15.83 25.71 9.35
CA ALA A 231 -16.01 24.99 10.59
C ALA A 231 -15.46 23.56 10.52
N GLN A 232 -15.72 22.86 9.41
CA GLN A 232 -15.14 21.53 9.16
C GLN A 232 -13.61 21.61 9.10
N ALA A 233 -13.06 22.57 8.35
CA ALA A 233 -11.62 22.75 8.24
C ALA A 233 -10.96 23.02 9.62
N LYS A 234 -11.55 23.91 10.44
CA LYS A 234 -11.09 24.19 11.81
C LYS A 234 -11.12 22.94 12.68
N LEU A 235 -12.21 22.18 12.66
CA LEU A 235 -12.34 20.95 13.44
C LEU A 235 -11.30 19.90 13.03
N ILE A 236 -11.08 19.73 11.73
CA ILE A 236 -10.07 18.81 11.19
C ILE A 236 -8.67 19.23 11.65
N GLN A 237 -8.33 20.53 11.58
CA GLN A 237 -7.05 21.04 12.06
C GLN A 237 -6.87 20.82 13.57
N GLU A 238 -7.89 21.09 14.39
CA GLU A 238 -7.83 20.85 15.83
C GLU A 238 -7.54 19.39 16.17
N ILE A 239 -8.12 18.46 15.39
CA ILE A 239 -7.93 17.02 15.58
C ILE A 239 -6.56 16.56 15.06
N LYS A 240 -6.06 17.17 13.99
CA LYS A 240 -4.73 16.85 13.46
C LYS A 240 -3.59 17.31 14.38
N ASN A 241 -3.81 18.39 15.12
CA ASN A 241 -2.82 19.00 16.01
C ASN A 241 -2.80 18.41 17.44
N LYS A 242 -3.73 17.50 17.75
CA LYS A 242 -3.77 16.72 19.00
C LYS A 242 -3.18 15.33 18.80
#